data_AF-A0A519LGD9-F1
#
_entry.id   AF-A0A519LGD9-F1
#
_cell.length_a   1.000
_cell.length_b   1.000
_cell.length_c   1.000
_cell.angle_alpha   90.00
_cell.angle_beta   90.00
_cell.angle_gamma   90.00
#
_symmetry.space_group_name_H-M   'P 1'
#
loop_
_entity.id
_entity.type
_entity.pdbx_description
1 polymer ?
#
loop_
_entity_poly.entity_id
_entity_poly.type
_entity_poly.pdbx_seq_one_letter_code
_entity_poly.pdbx_strand_id
1 'polypeptide(L)'
;MKIIARDIPPRAAWALRLLADAMAQNQRLVIVADYDCDGATACAVGVRGLRMLGAQQVDYLVPDRVTDGYGLTPSIARRVKERGADVLITVDNGIASVDGVAEAKALGLTVVVTDHHLPGPALPAADAIVNPNQPGCTFESKSMAGVGVMFYVLLALRAELRARGVFDAATQPKLDP
;
A
#
# COMPACT_ATOMS: atom_id res chain seq x y z
N MET A 1 -3.77 -11.77 20.26
CA MET A 1 -3.80 -10.76 19.18
C MET A 1 -4.78 -11.20 18.09
N LYS A 2 -6.10 -11.02 18.31
CA LYS A 2 -7.20 -11.45 17.41
C LYS A 2 -7.70 -10.33 16.47
N ILE A 3 -7.07 -9.15 16.52
CA ILE A 3 -7.58 -7.89 15.96
C ILE A 3 -7.38 -7.78 14.43
N ILE A 4 -6.41 -8.50 13.84
CA ILE A 4 -5.95 -8.14 12.48
C ILE A 4 -6.62 -8.97 11.39
N ALA A 5 -7.23 -10.12 11.67
CA ALA A 5 -7.76 -11.00 10.62
C ALA A 5 -9.29 -10.88 10.39
N ARG A 6 -10.05 -10.33 11.35
CA ARG A 6 -11.52 -10.25 11.27
C ARG A 6 -12.04 -8.87 10.87
N ASP A 7 -11.25 -7.82 11.10
CA ASP A 7 -11.69 -6.43 10.90
C ASP A 7 -11.12 -5.82 9.61
N ILE A 8 -10.45 -6.63 8.78
CA ILE A 8 -9.98 -6.24 7.45
C ILE A 8 -11.16 -6.33 6.49
N PRO A 9 -11.64 -5.21 5.92
CA PRO A 9 -12.73 -5.23 4.95
C PRO A 9 -12.39 -6.15 3.76
N PRO A 10 -13.37 -6.72 3.05
CA PRO A 10 -13.13 -7.64 1.93
C PRO A 10 -12.13 -7.12 0.89
N ARG A 11 -12.10 -5.81 0.65
CA ARG A 11 -11.15 -5.15 -0.28
C ARG A 11 -9.71 -5.14 0.21
N ALA A 12 -9.50 -5.09 1.52
CA ALA A 12 -8.15 -5.13 2.08
C ALA A 12 -7.60 -6.57 2.10
N ALA A 13 -8.44 -7.61 2.23
CA ALA A 13 -8.01 -8.99 2.03
C ALA A 13 -7.50 -9.24 0.59
N TRP A 14 -8.09 -8.57 -0.40
CA TRP A 14 -7.63 -8.61 -1.78
C TRP A 14 -6.24 -7.96 -1.95
N ALA A 15 -6.00 -6.81 -1.28
CA ALA A 15 -4.69 -6.16 -1.28
C ALA A 15 -3.57 -7.10 -0.81
N LEU A 16 -3.81 -7.88 0.26
CA LEU A 16 -2.81 -8.79 0.82
C LEU A 16 -2.45 -9.91 -0.15
N ARG A 17 -3.46 -10.50 -0.82
CA ARG A 17 -3.23 -11.55 -1.81
C ARG A 17 -2.44 -11.02 -2.99
N LEU A 18 -2.81 -9.84 -3.48
CA LEU A 18 -2.14 -9.17 -4.59
C LEU A 18 -0.67 -8.91 -4.27
N LEU A 19 -0.37 -8.37 -3.08
CA LEU A 19 1.01 -8.11 -2.66
C LEU A 19 1.79 -9.42 -2.47
N ALA A 20 1.19 -10.44 -1.87
CA ALA A 20 1.84 -11.74 -1.69
C ALA A 20 2.13 -12.43 -3.05
N ASP A 21 1.20 -12.34 -4.01
CA ASP A 21 1.38 -12.86 -5.37
C ASP A 21 2.49 -12.11 -6.12
N ALA A 22 2.50 -10.78 -6.05
CA ALA A 22 3.54 -9.94 -6.63
C ALA A 22 4.93 -10.28 -6.07
N MET A 23 5.04 -10.46 -4.75
CA MET A 23 6.27 -10.86 -4.09
C MET A 23 6.74 -12.26 -4.52
N ALA A 24 5.83 -13.23 -4.62
CA ALA A 24 6.15 -14.58 -5.08
C ALA A 24 6.64 -14.61 -6.55
N GLN A 25 6.12 -13.70 -7.37
CA GLN A 25 6.55 -13.51 -8.76
C GLN A 25 7.78 -12.61 -8.91
N ASN A 26 8.36 -12.16 -7.79
CA ASN A 26 9.49 -11.22 -7.75
C ASN A 26 9.26 -9.93 -8.55
N GLN A 27 8.01 -9.47 -8.59
CA GLN A 27 7.63 -8.22 -9.23
C GLN A 27 8.29 -7.01 -8.54
N ARG A 28 8.47 -5.91 -9.28
CA ARG A 28 9.00 -4.66 -8.74
C ARG A 28 7.89 -3.83 -8.11
N LEU A 29 7.98 -3.65 -6.79
CA LEU A 29 7.09 -2.83 -5.98
C LEU A 29 7.70 -1.42 -5.85
N VAL A 30 6.93 -0.39 -6.19
CA VAL A 30 7.32 1.01 -5.99
C VAL A 30 6.29 1.73 -5.12
N ILE A 31 6.76 2.24 -3.98
CA ILE A 31 5.93 3.01 -3.05
C ILE A 31 5.91 4.47 -3.45
N VAL A 32 4.73 5.06 -3.61
CA VAL A 32 4.51 6.51 -3.78
C VAL A 32 4.03 7.08 -2.46
N ALA A 33 4.89 7.83 -1.78
CA ALA A 33 4.61 8.38 -0.46
C ALA A 33 4.23 9.85 -0.52
N ASP A 34 3.49 10.32 0.50
CA ASP A 34 3.38 11.75 0.76
C ASP A 34 4.70 12.29 1.37
N TYR A 35 4.90 13.60 1.26
CA TYR A 35 6.18 14.25 1.60
C TYR A 35 6.26 14.71 3.06
N ASP A 36 5.17 14.63 3.82
CA ASP A 36 5.11 15.06 5.22
C ASP A 36 5.62 13.97 6.19
N CYS A 37 5.46 14.17 7.50
CA CYS A 37 5.94 13.22 8.50
C CYS A 37 5.22 11.87 8.44
N ASP A 38 3.91 11.86 8.19
CA ASP A 38 3.11 10.64 8.12
C ASP A 38 3.49 9.87 6.86
N GLY A 39 3.50 10.53 5.69
CA GLY A 39 3.95 9.93 4.43
C GLY A 39 5.38 9.41 4.45
N ALA A 40 6.33 10.18 4.99
CA ALA A 40 7.73 9.76 5.09
C ALA A 40 7.91 8.54 6.01
N THR A 41 7.21 8.51 7.15
CA THR A 41 7.28 7.38 8.07
C THR A 41 6.54 6.16 7.54
N ALA A 42 5.40 6.33 6.87
CA ALA A 42 4.67 5.28 6.16
C ALA A 42 5.53 4.65 5.06
N CYS A 43 6.27 5.48 4.30
CA CYS A 43 7.23 5.03 3.30
C CYS A 43 8.34 4.17 3.92
N ALA A 44 8.98 4.67 4.97
CA ALA A 44 10.06 3.95 5.65
C ALA A 44 9.57 2.61 6.23
N VAL A 45 8.39 2.60 6.86
CA VAL A 45 7.74 1.39 7.36
C VAL A 45 7.42 0.42 6.22
N GLY A 46 6.82 0.90 5.13
CA GLY A 46 6.46 0.09 3.96
C GLY A 46 7.69 -0.55 3.32
N VAL A 47 8.71 0.23 3.00
CA VAL A 47 9.94 -0.26 2.37
C VAL A 47 10.64 -1.29 3.25
N ARG A 48 10.83 -1.00 4.54
CA ARG A 48 11.51 -1.92 5.46
C ARG A 48 10.68 -3.18 5.71
N GLY A 49 9.38 -3.02 5.93
CA GLY A 49 8.47 -4.12 6.19
C GLY A 49 8.35 -5.10 5.03
N LEU A 50 8.16 -4.60 3.80
CA LEU A 50 8.10 -5.46 2.61
C LEU A 50 9.39 -6.25 2.42
N ARG A 51 10.55 -5.61 2.58
CA ARG A 51 11.86 -6.29 2.52
C ARG A 51 12.04 -7.34 3.61
N MET A 52 11.64 -7.01 4.85
CA MET A 52 11.65 -7.97 5.97
C MET A 52 10.73 -9.17 5.72
N LEU A 53 9.66 -8.99 4.95
CA LEU A 53 8.73 -10.05 4.53
C LEU A 53 9.20 -10.79 3.27
N GLY A 54 10.39 -10.50 2.75
CA GLY A 54 11.02 -11.24 1.65
C GLY A 54 10.86 -10.61 0.26
N ALA A 55 10.27 -9.41 0.13
CA ALA A 55 10.22 -8.72 -1.15
C ALA A 55 11.63 -8.27 -1.56
N GLN A 56 12.10 -8.70 -2.75
CA GLN A 56 13.47 -8.40 -3.20
C GLN A 56 13.56 -7.10 -3.99
N GLN A 57 12.50 -6.72 -4.71
CA GLN A 57 12.46 -5.56 -5.59
C GLN A 57 11.53 -4.49 -5.02
N VAL A 58 12.04 -3.69 -4.09
CA VAL A 58 11.27 -2.59 -3.46
C VAL A 58 12.02 -1.28 -3.66
N ASP A 59 11.37 -0.32 -4.30
CA ASP A 59 11.83 1.07 -4.45
C ASP A 59 10.74 2.04 -3.96
N TYR A 60 11.05 3.33 -3.89
CA TYR A 60 10.09 4.36 -3.53
C TYR A 60 10.28 5.65 -4.33
N LEU A 61 9.24 6.47 -4.35
CA LEU A 61 9.21 7.79 -4.93
C LEU A 61 8.43 8.72 -3.97
N VAL A 62 9.07 9.81 -3.57
CA VAL A 62 8.42 10.91 -2.86
C VAL A 62 8.26 12.07 -3.86
N PRO A 63 7.04 12.51 -4.17
CA PRO A 63 6.81 13.66 -5.05
C PRO A 63 7.27 14.97 -4.43
N ASP A 64 7.56 15.95 -5.29
CA ASP A 64 7.74 17.33 -4.85
C ASP A 64 6.39 18.04 -4.86
N ARG A 65 5.91 18.51 -3.69
CA ARG A 65 4.58 19.12 -3.57
C ARG A 65 4.40 20.37 -4.46
N VAL A 66 5.48 21.11 -4.71
CA VAL A 66 5.43 22.36 -5.46
C VAL A 66 5.30 22.06 -6.95
N THR A 67 6.07 21.09 -7.46
CA THR A 67 6.11 20.80 -8.91
C THR A 67 5.12 19.72 -9.34
N ASP A 68 4.92 18.69 -8.52
CA ASP A 68 4.11 17.52 -8.86
C ASP A 68 2.66 17.62 -8.37
N GLY A 69 2.38 18.56 -7.44
CA GLY A 69 1.08 18.67 -6.77
C GLY A 69 0.93 17.67 -5.61
N TYR A 70 -0.32 17.42 -5.20
CA TYR A 70 -0.63 16.55 -4.07
C TYR A 70 -1.11 15.15 -4.50
N GLY A 71 -0.61 14.12 -3.83
CA GLY A 71 -0.96 12.72 -4.05
C GLY A 71 -0.48 12.16 -5.39
N LEU A 72 -1.00 10.99 -5.76
CA LEU A 72 -0.67 10.35 -7.04
C LEU A 72 -1.30 11.12 -8.22
N THR A 73 -0.45 11.72 -9.05
CA THR A 73 -0.84 12.38 -10.31
C THR A 73 -0.41 11.55 -11.53
N PRO A 74 -0.95 11.82 -12.74
CA PRO A 74 -0.53 11.12 -13.96
C PRO A 74 0.98 11.20 -14.25
N SER A 75 1.62 12.34 -13.98
CA SER A 75 3.07 12.49 -14.15
C SER A 75 3.86 11.59 -13.19
N ILE A 76 3.42 11.49 -11.94
CA ILE A 76 4.02 10.59 -10.95
C ILE A 76 3.83 9.12 -11.38
N ALA A 77 2.64 8.73 -11.86
CA ALA A 77 2.38 7.39 -12.36
C ALA A 77 3.33 6.99 -13.51
N ARG A 78 3.58 7.90 -14.46
CA ARG A 78 4.59 7.70 -15.52
C ARG A 78 5.99 7.50 -14.97
N ARG A 79 6.43 8.35 -14.02
CA ARG A 79 7.73 8.21 -13.35
C ARG A 79 7.88 6.89 -12.60
N VAL A 80 6.79 6.37 -12.02
CA VAL A 80 6.78 5.04 -11.39
C VAL A 80 6.94 3.95 -12.46
N LYS A 81 6.25 4.04 -13.59
CA LYS A 81 6.42 3.09 -14.70
C LYS A 81 7.83 3.11 -15.28
N GLU A 82 8.43 4.29 -15.43
CA GLU A 82 9.82 4.47 -15.92
C GLU A 82 10.86 3.78 -15.02
N ARG A 83 10.56 3.63 -13.72
CA ARG A 83 11.38 2.84 -12.78
C ARG A 83 11.22 1.32 -12.95
N GLY A 84 10.46 0.88 -13.94
CA GLY A 84 10.19 -0.52 -14.23
C GLY A 84 9.20 -1.16 -13.25
N ALA A 85 8.36 -0.37 -12.57
CA ALA A 85 7.40 -0.89 -11.63
C ALA A 85 6.40 -1.84 -12.30
N ASP A 86 6.06 -2.90 -11.57
CA ASP A 86 4.92 -3.77 -11.86
C ASP A 86 3.75 -3.42 -10.94
N VAL A 87 4.06 -3.08 -9.68
CA VAL A 87 3.09 -2.70 -8.65
C VAL A 87 3.42 -1.31 -8.11
N LEU A 88 2.44 -0.40 -8.20
CA LEU A 88 2.45 0.91 -7.55
C LEU A 88 1.65 0.81 -6.25
N ILE A 89 2.28 1.19 -5.14
CA ILE A 89 1.66 1.21 -3.82
C ILE A 89 1.64 2.65 -3.33
N THR A 90 0.48 3.27 -3.12
CA THR A 90 0.46 4.57 -2.44
C THR A 90 0.50 4.38 -0.93
N VAL A 91 1.20 5.26 -0.22
CA VAL A 91 1.13 5.37 1.24
C VAL A 91 0.80 6.80 1.61
N ASP A 92 -0.18 6.97 2.50
CA ASP A 92 -0.64 8.27 2.99
C ASP A 92 -1.23 9.19 1.91
N ASN A 93 -1.61 8.62 0.77
CA ASN A 93 -2.29 9.32 -0.31
C ASN A 93 -3.03 8.31 -1.21
N GLY A 94 -3.77 8.83 -2.19
CA GLY A 94 -4.29 8.03 -3.30
C GLY A 94 -5.80 7.83 -3.30
N ILE A 95 -6.51 7.95 -2.17
CA ILE A 95 -7.97 7.69 -2.12
C ILE A 95 -8.79 8.64 -3.01
N ALA A 96 -8.26 9.84 -3.29
CA ALA A 96 -8.85 10.83 -4.17
C ALA A 96 -8.12 10.95 -5.53
N SER A 97 -7.08 10.15 -5.78
CA SER A 97 -6.22 10.23 -6.97
C SER A 97 -6.81 9.51 -8.20
N VAL A 98 -8.03 9.88 -8.61
CA VAL A 98 -8.73 9.22 -9.72
C VAL A 98 -7.91 9.21 -11.00
N ASP A 99 -7.41 10.37 -11.43
CA ASP A 99 -6.67 10.49 -12.70
C ASP A 99 -5.28 9.83 -12.62
N GLY A 100 -4.58 9.97 -11.50
CA GLY A 100 -3.28 9.33 -11.30
C GLY A 100 -3.37 7.81 -11.29
N VAL A 101 -4.42 7.24 -10.68
CA VAL A 101 -4.68 5.80 -10.74
C VAL A 101 -5.09 5.39 -12.15
N ALA A 102 -5.96 6.15 -12.84
CA ALA A 102 -6.36 5.83 -14.21
C ALA A 102 -5.15 5.78 -15.17
N GLU A 103 -4.23 6.74 -15.06
CA GLU A 103 -2.97 6.74 -15.81
C GLU A 103 -2.12 5.51 -15.47
N ALA A 104 -1.93 5.20 -14.18
CA ALA A 104 -1.17 4.03 -13.75
C ALA A 104 -1.76 2.73 -14.34
N LYS A 105 -3.09 2.60 -14.33
CA LYS A 105 -3.79 1.46 -14.95
C LYS A 105 -3.57 1.41 -16.47
N ALA A 106 -3.63 2.54 -17.16
CA ALA A 106 -3.37 2.63 -18.61
C ALA A 106 -1.93 2.21 -18.96
N LEU A 107 -0.97 2.45 -18.05
CA LEU A 107 0.44 2.01 -18.16
C LEU A 107 0.66 0.54 -17.81
N GLY A 108 -0.41 -0.20 -17.52
CA GLY A 108 -0.38 -1.62 -17.16
C GLY A 108 0.13 -1.88 -15.74
N LEU A 109 0.10 -0.88 -14.85
CA LEU A 109 0.48 -1.08 -13.46
C LEU A 109 -0.65 -1.74 -12.68
N THR A 110 -0.26 -2.58 -11.72
CA THR A 110 -1.13 -2.96 -10.61
C THR A 110 -1.07 -1.86 -9.56
N VAL A 111 -2.20 -1.41 -9.04
CA VAL A 111 -2.30 -0.26 -8.14
C VAL A 111 -2.96 -0.67 -6.82
N VAL A 112 -2.22 -0.49 -5.72
CA VAL A 112 -2.70 -0.68 -4.35
C VAL A 112 -2.67 0.66 -3.65
N VAL A 113 -3.82 1.14 -3.20
CA VAL A 113 -3.92 2.38 -2.42
C VAL A 113 -3.92 2.06 -0.93
N THR A 114 -3.00 2.65 -0.17
CA THR A 114 -3.05 2.67 1.29
C THR A 114 -3.08 4.12 1.77
N ASP A 115 -4.15 4.49 2.47
CA ASP A 115 -4.46 5.88 2.76
C ASP A 115 -5.38 5.97 3.97
N HIS A 116 -5.56 7.17 4.50
CA HIS A 116 -6.48 7.49 5.58
C HIS A 116 -7.31 8.75 5.34
N HIS A 117 -7.05 9.48 4.25
CA HIS A 117 -7.80 10.68 3.91
C HIS A 117 -9.28 10.38 3.60
N LEU A 118 -10.11 11.42 3.64
CA LEU A 118 -11.51 11.31 3.20
C LEU A 118 -11.57 11.07 1.68
N PRO A 119 -12.47 10.18 1.22
CA PRO A 119 -12.64 9.94 -0.20
C PRO A 119 -13.23 11.17 -0.90
N GLY A 120 -12.90 11.34 -2.18
CA GLY A 120 -13.59 12.28 -3.06
C GLY A 120 -14.99 11.77 -3.48
N PRO A 121 -15.67 12.48 -4.39
CA PRO A 121 -16.98 12.08 -4.91
C PRO A 121 -16.99 10.72 -5.62
N ALA A 122 -15.83 10.32 -6.16
CA ALA A 122 -15.60 9.01 -6.77
C ALA A 122 -14.32 8.40 -6.20
N LEU A 123 -14.28 7.07 -6.14
CA LEU A 123 -13.08 6.33 -5.78
C LEU A 123 -12.25 6.02 -7.04
N PRO A 124 -10.91 6.00 -6.93
CA PRO A 124 -10.06 5.55 -8.02
C PRO A 124 -10.31 4.07 -8.36
N ALA A 125 -10.13 3.71 -9.63
CA ALA A 125 -10.22 2.33 -10.11
C ALA A 125 -8.94 1.52 -9.80
N ALA A 126 -8.49 1.57 -8.55
CA ALA A 126 -7.34 0.80 -8.07
C ALA A 126 -7.71 -0.68 -7.92
N ASP A 127 -6.73 -1.57 -8.06
CA ASP A 127 -6.94 -3.01 -7.87
C ASP A 127 -7.28 -3.34 -6.42
N ALA A 128 -6.73 -2.57 -5.48
CA ALA A 128 -7.13 -2.62 -4.08
C ALA A 128 -7.03 -1.25 -3.41
N ILE A 129 -7.89 -1.03 -2.41
CA ILE A 129 -7.88 0.18 -1.56
C ILE A 129 -8.00 -0.28 -0.11
N VAL A 130 -7.05 0.19 0.71
CA VAL A 130 -7.02 0.03 2.16
C VAL A 130 -7.08 1.43 2.77
N ASN A 131 -8.30 1.87 3.12
CA ASN A 131 -8.50 3.13 3.81
C ASN A 131 -9.64 3.00 4.85
N PRO A 132 -9.45 3.40 6.12
CA PRO A 132 -10.48 3.32 7.16
C PRO A 132 -11.70 4.21 6.86
N ASN A 133 -11.53 5.28 6.09
CA ASN A 133 -12.54 6.27 5.73
C ASN A 133 -13.21 6.00 4.36
N GLN A 134 -12.85 4.91 3.65
CA GLN A 134 -13.54 4.56 2.42
C GLN A 134 -15.00 4.14 2.69
N PRO A 135 -15.95 4.40 1.77
CA PRO A 135 -17.35 4.05 1.94
C PRO A 135 -17.56 2.56 2.26
N GLY A 136 -18.39 2.28 3.26
CA GLY A 136 -18.71 0.92 3.68
C GLY A 136 -17.64 0.22 4.54
N CYS A 137 -16.53 0.89 4.86
CA CYS A 137 -15.54 0.34 5.79
C CYS A 137 -16.05 0.41 7.23
N THR A 138 -16.09 -0.72 7.94
CA THR A 138 -16.54 -0.83 9.34
C THR A 138 -15.39 -0.74 10.35
N PHE A 139 -14.16 -0.46 9.91
CA PHE A 139 -13.02 -0.36 10.82
C PHE A 139 -13.20 0.79 11.81
N GLU A 140 -13.09 0.50 13.11
CA GLU A 140 -13.45 1.43 14.19
C GLU A 140 -12.56 2.68 14.24
N SER A 141 -11.25 2.52 14.05
CA SER A 141 -10.31 3.65 14.14
C SER A 141 -10.27 4.46 12.84
N LYS A 142 -11.24 5.38 12.70
CA LYS A 142 -11.35 6.32 11.56
C LYS A 142 -10.27 7.40 11.53
N SER A 143 -9.60 7.62 12.66
CA SER A 143 -8.54 8.65 12.82
C SER A 143 -7.12 8.06 12.75
N MET A 144 -6.96 6.86 12.21
CA MET A 144 -5.64 6.26 12.02
C MET A 144 -4.80 7.07 11.03
N ALA A 145 -3.53 7.30 11.34
CA ALA A 145 -2.53 7.89 10.45
C ALA A 145 -2.15 6.94 9.29
N GLY A 146 -1.67 7.47 8.16
CA GLY A 146 -1.23 6.69 7.00
C GLY A 146 -0.17 5.65 7.33
N VAL A 147 0.82 5.98 8.16
CA VAL A 147 1.83 5.05 8.68
C VAL A 147 1.21 3.91 9.48
N GLY A 148 0.13 4.19 10.23
CA GLY A 148 -0.64 3.18 10.94
C GLY A 148 -1.32 2.22 9.98
N VAL A 149 -1.93 2.74 8.90
CA VAL A 149 -2.56 1.92 7.86
C VAL A 149 -1.52 0.99 7.22
N MET A 150 -0.38 1.52 6.79
CA MET A 150 0.68 0.70 6.18
C MET A 150 1.24 -0.34 7.15
N PHE A 151 1.39 0.00 8.43
CA PHE A 151 1.81 -0.95 9.46
C PHE A 151 0.82 -2.13 9.60
N TYR A 152 -0.49 -1.86 9.64
CA TYR A 152 -1.52 -2.91 9.69
C TYR A 152 -1.54 -3.76 8.41
N VAL A 153 -1.34 -3.15 7.24
CA VAL A 153 -1.18 -3.89 5.97
C VAL A 153 -0.02 -4.88 6.07
N LEU A 154 1.13 -4.47 6.59
CA LEU A 154 2.29 -5.36 6.76
C LEU A 154 2.02 -6.51 7.75
N LEU A 155 1.36 -6.22 8.87
CA LEU A 155 0.99 -7.26 9.85
C LEU A 155 0.04 -8.29 9.24
N ALA A 156 -0.91 -7.83 8.44
CA ALA A 156 -1.86 -8.68 7.76
C ALA A 156 -1.21 -9.47 6.60
N LEU A 157 -0.30 -8.85 5.84
CA LEU A 157 0.47 -9.50 4.79
C LEU A 157 1.36 -10.59 5.37
N ARG A 158 1.99 -10.34 6.52
CA ARG A 158 2.73 -11.37 7.27
C ARG A 158 1.84 -12.57 7.64
N ALA A 159 0.60 -12.32 8.03
CA ALA A 159 -0.36 -13.38 8.34
C ALA A 159 -0.76 -14.18 7.08
N GLU A 160 -0.98 -13.52 5.94
CA GLU A 160 -1.23 -14.13 4.63
C GLU A 160 -0.04 -15.02 4.20
N LEU A 161 1.18 -14.50 4.28
CA LEU A 161 2.40 -15.24 3.94
C LEU A 161 2.58 -16.48 4.84
N ARG A 162 2.24 -16.39 6.13
CA ARG A 162 2.22 -17.56 7.01
C ARG A 162 1.14 -18.56 6.60
N ALA A 163 -0.06 -18.11 6.24
CA ALA A 163 -1.13 -18.99 5.76
C ALA A 163 -0.76 -19.71 4.46
N ARG A 164 0.09 -19.09 3.62
CA ARG A 164 0.67 -19.68 2.41
C ARG A 164 1.90 -20.58 2.67
N GLY A 165 2.35 -20.72 3.91
CA GLY A 165 3.52 -21.52 4.27
C GLY A 165 4.86 -20.89 3.90
N VAL A 166 4.91 -19.60 3.56
CA VAL A 166 6.16 -18.87 3.30
C VAL A 166 6.98 -18.72 4.59
N PHE A 167 6.28 -18.59 5.72
CA PHE A 167 6.88 -18.58 7.05
C PHE A 167 6.24 -19.64 7.93
N ASP A 168 7.03 -20.22 8.82
CA ASP A 168 6.58 -21.03 9.95
C ASP A 168 6.80 -20.30 11.28
N ALA A 169 6.58 -21.00 12.39
CA ALA A 169 6.75 -20.42 13.73
C ALA A 169 8.19 -19.96 14.01
N ALA A 170 9.19 -20.59 13.39
CA ALA A 170 10.61 -20.35 13.63
C ALA A 170 11.22 -19.30 12.67
N THR A 171 10.67 -19.17 11.47
CA THR A 171 11.20 -18.33 10.37
C THR A 171 10.42 -17.04 10.17
N GLN A 172 9.21 -16.91 10.73
CA GLN A 172 8.43 -15.67 10.64
C GLN A 172 9.18 -14.48 11.27
N PRO A 173 9.15 -13.29 10.66
CA PRO A 173 9.66 -12.08 11.29
C PRO A 173 9.01 -11.86 12.66
N LYS A 174 9.85 -11.69 13.69
CA LYS A 174 9.40 -11.45 15.06
C LYS A 174 8.71 -10.09 15.18
N LEU A 175 7.67 -10.04 16.02
CA LEU A 175 6.93 -8.81 16.33
C LEU A 175 7.24 -8.31 17.75
N ASP A 176 7.91 -9.16 18.53
CA ASP A 176 8.55 -8.89 19.80
C ASP A 176 9.90 -8.19 19.59
N PRO A 177 10.25 -7.20 20.44
CA PRO A 177 11.56 -6.54 20.42
C PRO A 177 12.72 -7.49 20.76
#